data_AF-A0A3D2UM42-F1
#
_entry.id   AF-A0A3D2UM42-F1
#
_cell.length_a   1.000
_cell.length_b   1.000
_cell.length_c   1.000
_cell.angle_alpha   90.00
_cell.angle_beta   90.00
_cell.angle_gamma   90.00
#
_symmetry.space_group_name_H-M   'P 1'
#
loop_
_entity.id
_entity.type
_entity.pdbx_description
1 polymer ?
#
loop_
_entity_poly.entity_id
_entity_poly.type
_entity_poly.pdbx_seq_one_letter_code
_entity_poly.pdbx_strand_id
1 'polypeptide(L)'
;ITKLKKLNLKQIAPTHFGMYDDVDWHLNTLQENLDATETWLDEVMPSEPSLDELRESYTKWMEQQSREQGLSEEVIQVYTVSNPIGMSADGLLRYWNKHKNAK
;
A
#
# COMPACT_ATOMS: atom_id res chain seq x y z
N ILE A 1 11.61 1.59 -5.35
CA ILE A 1 12.32 2.48 -4.38
C ILE A 1 13.81 2.67 -4.68
N THR A 2 14.55 1.63 -5.11
CA THR A 2 16.00 1.68 -5.37
C THR A 2 16.49 2.87 -6.20
N LYS A 3 15.73 3.30 -7.22
CA LYS A 3 16.08 4.47 -8.03
C LYS A 3 16.07 5.77 -7.20
N LEU A 4 15.09 5.96 -6.33
CA LEU A 4 14.97 7.15 -5.48
C LEU A 4 16.08 7.22 -4.43
N LYS A 5 16.41 6.08 -3.78
CA LYS A 5 17.51 5.99 -2.80
C LYS A 5 18.87 6.38 -3.39
N LYS A 6 19.08 6.21 -4.69
CA LYS A 6 20.33 6.61 -5.38
C LYS A 6 20.45 8.11 -5.66
N LEU A 7 19.38 8.89 -5.52
CA LEU A 7 19.39 10.33 -5.82
C LEU A 7 19.96 11.19 -4.69
N ASN A 8 20.26 10.62 -3.52
CA ASN A 8 20.79 11.34 -2.35
C ASN A 8 19.98 12.61 -2.03
N LEU A 9 18.65 12.46 -2.00
CA LEU A 9 17.72 13.55 -1.73
C LEU A 9 17.95 14.12 -0.33
N LYS A 10 17.74 15.42 -0.18
CA LYS A 10 17.78 16.09 1.13
C LYS A 10 16.39 16.27 1.74
N GLN A 11 15.36 16.32 0.91
CA GLN A 11 13.97 16.47 1.32
C GLN A 11 13.07 15.75 0.31
N ILE A 12 11.90 15.32 0.77
CA ILE A 12 10.80 14.82 -0.07
C ILE A 12 9.59 15.73 0.13
N ALA A 13 8.99 16.18 -0.97
CA ALA A 13 7.78 16.99 -0.97
C ALA A 13 6.70 16.27 -1.78
N PRO A 14 5.89 15.39 -1.16
CA PRO A 14 4.74 14.79 -1.85
C PRO A 14 3.69 15.86 -2.14
N THR A 15 2.81 15.59 -3.10
CA THR A 15 1.72 16.53 -3.49
C THR A 15 0.79 16.89 -2.32
N HIS A 16 0.72 16.01 -1.31
CA HIS A 16 -0.02 16.19 -0.07
C HIS A 16 0.93 16.06 1.12
N PHE A 17 0.55 16.59 2.29
CA PHE A 17 1.25 16.41 3.58
C PHE A 17 2.57 17.18 3.79
N GLY A 18 3.00 18.01 2.84
CA GLY A 18 4.09 18.98 3.04
C GLY A 18 5.48 18.41 2.77
N MET A 19 6.51 19.02 3.36
CA MET A 19 7.91 18.63 3.17
C MET A 19 8.41 17.76 4.31
N TYR A 20 9.20 16.75 3.98
CA TYR A 20 9.84 15.82 4.91
C TYR A 20 11.36 15.91 4.76
N ASP A 21 12.06 16.11 5.87
CA ASP A 21 13.53 16.18 5.92
C ASP A 21 14.16 14.79 6.17
N ASP A 22 13.41 13.88 6.80
CA ASP A 22 13.83 12.49 7.03
C ASP A 22 13.52 11.61 5.81
N VAL A 23 14.37 11.75 4.80
CA VAL A 23 14.29 11.02 3.53
C VAL A 23 14.42 9.51 3.73
N ASP A 24 15.31 9.08 4.63
CA ASP A 24 15.60 7.68 4.88
C ASP A 24 14.39 6.99 5.52
N TRP A 25 13.82 7.59 6.57
CA TRP A 25 12.57 7.10 7.15
C TRP A 25 11.48 6.98 6.09
N HIS A 26 11.23 8.04 5.30
CA HIS A 26 10.15 8.05 4.34
C HIS A 26 10.30 6.95 3.26
N LEU A 27 11.50 6.76 2.71
CA LEU A 27 11.75 5.74 1.69
C LEU A 27 11.84 4.32 2.27
N ASN A 28 12.24 4.15 3.53
CA ASN A 28 12.26 2.85 4.19
C ASN A 28 10.85 2.40 4.55
N THR A 29 10.04 3.25 5.17
CA THR A 29 8.63 2.94 5.46
C THR A 29 7.84 2.65 4.18
N LEU A 30 8.10 3.38 3.10
CA LEU A 30 7.49 3.06 1.80
C LEU A 30 7.93 1.69 1.27
N GLN A 31 9.19 1.30 1.45
CA GLN A 31 9.67 -0.03 1.06
C GLN A 31 8.99 -1.12 1.89
N GLU A 32 8.94 -0.96 3.21
CA GLU A 32 8.29 -1.90 4.13
C GLU A 32 6.82 -2.11 3.78
N ASN A 33 6.08 -1.03 3.48
CA ASN A 33 4.68 -1.11 3.08
C ASN A 33 4.49 -1.83 1.73
N LEU A 34 5.41 -1.62 0.78
CA LEU A 34 5.39 -2.33 -0.51
C LEU A 34 5.65 -3.83 -0.32
N ASP A 35 6.62 -4.19 0.51
CA ASP A 35 6.99 -5.59 0.79
C ASP A 35 5.86 -6.33 1.54
N ALA A 36 5.21 -5.66 2.49
CA ALA A 36 4.04 -6.18 3.19
C ALA A 36 2.85 -6.39 2.23
N THR A 37 2.63 -5.45 1.31
CA THR A 37 1.58 -5.58 0.28
C THR A 37 1.85 -6.75 -0.66
N GLU A 38 3.11 -6.95 -1.08
CA GLU A 38 3.48 -8.09 -1.94
C GLU A 38 3.28 -9.42 -1.20
N THR A 39 3.70 -9.49 0.08
CA THR A 39 3.52 -10.68 0.92
C THR A 39 2.03 -11.04 1.06
N TRP A 40 1.20 -10.05 1.39
CA TRP A 40 -0.25 -10.23 1.48
C TRP A 40 -0.84 -10.71 0.15
N LEU A 41 -0.37 -10.16 -0.98
CA LEU A 41 -0.85 -10.54 -2.30
C LEU A 41 -0.47 -12.00 -2.64
N ASP A 42 0.74 -12.43 -2.27
CA ASP A 42 1.22 -13.81 -2.41
C ASP A 42 0.39 -14.82 -1.60
N GLU A 43 -0.18 -14.39 -0.46
CA GLU A 43 -1.07 -15.22 0.36
C GLU A 43 -2.50 -15.32 -0.20
N VAL A 44 -3.03 -14.22 -0.74
CA VAL A 44 -4.43 -14.11 -1.15
C VAL A 44 -4.67 -14.64 -2.56
N MET A 45 -3.82 -14.27 -3.51
CA MET A 45 -4.06 -14.53 -4.94
C MET A 45 -4.04 -16.00 -5.39
N PRO A 46 -3.35 -16.96 -4.72
CA PRO A 46 -3.45 -18.37 -5.06
C PRO A 46 -4.86 -18.96 -4.94
N SER A 47 -5.74 -18.32 -4.16
CA SER A 47 -7.16 -18.72 -4.06
C SER A 47 -8.03 -18.25 -5.24
N GLU A 48 -7.46 -17.47 -6.16
CA GLU A 48 -8.14 -16.85 -7.31
C GLU A 48 -9.45 -16.14 -6.93
N PRO A 49 -9.41 -15.18 -5.97
CA PRO A 49 -10.62 -14.50 -5.52
C PRO A 49 -11.26 -13.72 -6.67
N SER A 50 -12.59 -13.57 -6.63
CA SER A 50 -13.27 -12.61 -7.48
C SER A 50 -12.79 -11.18 -7.16
N LEU A 51 -13.00 -10.25 -8.09
CA LEU A 51 -12.58 -8.86 -7.90
C LEU A 51 -13.23 -8.23 -6.66
N ASP A 52 -14.49 -8.54 -6.38
CA ASP A 52 -15.19 -7.99 -5.22
C ASP A 52 -14.66 -8.59 -3.91
N GLU A 53 -14.37 -9.89 -3.87
CA GLU A 53 -13.70 -10.53 -2.72
C GLU A 53 -12.29 -9.96 -2.49
N LEU A 54 -11.54 -9.68 -3.56
CA LEU A 54 -10.22 -9.06 -3.47
C LEU A 54 -10.31 -7.63 -2.92
N ARG A 55 -11.30 -6.84 -3.36
CA ARG A 55 -11.53 -5.47 -2.85
C ARG A 55 -11.91 -5.47 -1.38
N GLU A 56 -12.78 -6.38 -0.96
CA GLU A 56 -13.20 -6.49 0.44
C GLU A 56 -12.04 -6.93 1.34
N SER A 57 -11.30 -7.97 0.95
CA SER A 57 -10.15 -8.45 1.70
C SER A 57 -9.03 -7.41 1.78
N TYR A 58 -8.76 -6.70 0.69
CA TYR A 58 -7.78 -5.62 0.68
C TYR A 58 -8.17 -4.47 1.61
N THR A 59 -9.46 -4.09 1.62
CA THR A 59 -9.97 -3.04 2.52
C THR A 59 -9.75 -3.45 3.98
N LYS A 60 -10.15 -4.67 4.36
CA LYS A 60 -9.95 -5.17 5.74
C LYS A 60 -8.48 -5.23 6.13
N TRP A 61 -7.62 -5.67 5.22
CA TRP A 61 -6.18 -5.71 5.45
C TRP A 61 -5.60 -4.31 5.67
N MET A 62 -5.97 -3.33 4.84
CA MET A 62 -5.49 -1.94 4.99
C MET A 62 -5.95 -1.28 6.29
N GLU A 63 -7.18 -1.55 6.75
CA GLU A 63 -7.63 -1.08 8.07
C GLU A 63 -6.82 -1.71 9.20
N GLN A 64 -6.49 -3.01 9.09
CA GLN A 64 -5.63 -3.69 10.05
C GLN A 64 -4.22 -3.11 10.05
N GLN A 65 -3.62 -2.87 8.89
CA GLN A 65 -2.32 -2.20 8.77
C GLN A 65 -2.34 -0.82 9.42
N SER A 66 -3.43 -0.06 9.24
CA SER A 66 -3.61 1.25 9.86
C SER A 66 -3.63 1.16 11.39
N ARG A 67 -4.33 0.17 11.96
CA ARG A 67 -4.33 -0.09 13.41
C ARG A 67 -2.95 -0.48 13.93
N GLU A 68 -2.23 -1.34 13.22
CA GLU A 68 -0.86 -1.76 13.58
C GLU A 68 0.13 -0.57 13.57
N GLN A 69 -0.10 0.41 12.70
CA GLN A 69 0.66 1.67 12.66
C GLN A 69 0.20 2.70 13.71
N GLY A 70 -0.78 2.36 14.55
CA GLY A 70 -1.24 3.20 15.66
C GLY A 70 -2.21 4.31 15.28
N LEU A 71 -2.86 4.24 14.10
CA LEU A 71 -3.91 5.19 13.74
C LEU A 71 -5.15 4.95 14.61
N SER A 72 -5.83 6.03 14.99
CA SER A 72 -7.12 5.94 15.69
C SER A 72 -8.23 5.52 14.74
N GLU A 73 -9.28 4.91 15.28
CA GLU A 73 -10.48 4.53 14.51
C GLU A 73 -11.14 5.74 13.83
N GLU A 74 -11.08 6.91 14.45
CA GLU A 74 -11.55 8.16 13.82
C GLU A 74 -10.77 8.48 12.55
N VAL A 75 -9.44 8.40 12.60
CA VAL A 75 -8.58 8.65 11.43
C VAL A 75 -8.84 7.60 10.36
N ILE A 76 -8.90 6.31 10.72
CA ILE A 76 -9.19 5.22 9.79
C ILE A 76 -10.52 5.47 9.06
N GLN A 77 -11.59 5.80 9.81
CA GLN A 77 -12.90 6.07 9.23
C GLN A 77 -12.89 7.27 8.26
N VAL A 78 -12.22 8.37 8.63
CA VAL A 78 -12.09 9.54 7.76
C VAL A 78 -11.41 9.17 6.45
N TYR A 79 -10.32 8.41 6.49
CA TYR A 79 -9.60 7.98 5.29
C TYR A 79 -10.42 7.00 4.44
N THR A 80 -11.09 6.02 5.05
CA THR A 80 -11.92 5.04 4.34
C THR A 80 -13.10 5.70 3.61
N VAL A 81 -13.73 6.72 4.21
CA VAL A 81 -14.82 7.47 3.56
C VAL A 81 -14.29 8.40 2.46
N SER A 82 -13.12 9.00 2.66
CA SER A 82 -12.57 10.00 1.73
C SER A 82 -11.89 9.38 0.51
N ASN A 83 -11.37 8.16 0.63
CA ASN A 83 -10.68 7.45 -0.43
C ASN A 83 -11.12 5.99 -0.41
N PRO A 84 -11.85 5.50 -1.43
CA PRO A 84 -12.31 4.11 -1.45
C PRO A 84 -11.11 3.16 -1.64
N ILE A 85 -10.49 2.74 -0.54
CA ILE A 85 -9.22 2.01 -0.50
C ILE A 85 -9.29 0.72 -1.33
N GLY A 86 -10.44 0.05 -1.31
CA GLY A 86 -10.70 -1.17 -2.08
C GLY A 86 -10.42 -1.04 -3.58
N MET A 87 -10.60 0.14 -4.19
CA MET A 87 -10.33 0.33 -5.64
C MET A 87 -8.85 0.12 -6.01
N SER A 88 -7.93 0.21 -5.05
CA SER A 88 -6.51 -0.09 -5.29
C SER A 88 -6.28 -1.58 -5.58
N ALA A 89 -7.18 -2.47 -5.14
CA ALA A 89 -7.10 -3.92 -5.40
C ALA A 89 -7.11 -4.23 -6.90
N ASP A 90 -7.82 -3.45 -7.72
CA ASP A 90 -7.81 -3.57 -9.18
C ASP A 90 -6.40 -3.41 -9.76
N GLY A 91 -5.60 -2.52 -9.16
CA GLY A 91 -4.20 -2.34 -9.51
C GLY A 91 -3.33 -3.53 -9.15
N LEU A 92 -3.55 -4.10 -7.97
CA LEU A 92 -2.86 -5.28 -7.49
C LEU A 92 -3.16 -6.51 -8.35
N LEU A 93 -4.43 -6.70 -8.74
CA LEU A 93 -4.83 -7.77 -9.67
C LEU A 93 -4.11 -7.66 -11.02
N ARG A 94 -4.02 -6.45 -11.58
CA ARG A 94 -3.26 -6.22 -12.83
C ARG A 94 -1.77 -6.52 -12.65
N TYR A 95 -1.19 -6.10 -11.53
CA TYR A 95 0.21 -6.39 -11.22
C TYR A 95 0.44 -7.91 -11.12
N TRP A 96 -0.40 -8.62 -10.36
CA TRP A 96 -0.34 -10.06 -10.19
C TRP A 96 -0.34 -10.78 -11.53
N ASN A 97 -1.34 -10.51 -12.37
CA ASN A 97 -1.47 -11.14 -13.68
C ASN A 97 -0.29 -10.85 -14.60
N LYS A 98 0.29 -9.65 -14.51
CA LYS A 98 1.40 -9.24 -15.38
C LYS A 98 2.76 -9.79 -14.93
N HIS A 99 2.98 -9.91 -13.62
CA HIS A 99 4.33 -10.11 -13.07
C HIS A 99 4.51 -11.38 -12.24
N LYS A 100 3.43 -11.93 -11.67
CA LYS A 100 3.50 -13.07 -10.75
C LYS A 100 2.82 -14.33 -11.33
N ASN A 101 1.72 -14.15 -12.07
CA ASN A 101 1.00 -15.22 -12.77
C ASN A 101 1.26 -15.27 -14.29
N ALA A 102 2.18 -14.44 -14.79
CA ALA A 102 2.62 -14.53 -16.18
C ALA A 102 3.43 -15.82 -16.35
N LYS A 103 2.88 -16.79 -17.09
CA LYS A 103 3.62 -17.95 -17.60
C LYS A 103 4.64 -17.54 -18.66
#